data_AF-A0A4Q5T6Z3-F1
#
_entry.id   AF-A0A4Q5T6Z3-F1
#
_cell.length_a   1.000
_cell.length_b   1.000
_cell.length_c   1.000
_cell.angle_alpha   90.00
_cell.angle_beta   90.00
_cell.angle_gamma   90.00
#
_symmetry.space_group_name_H-M   'P 1'
#
loop_
_entity.id
_entity.type
_entity.pdbx_description
1 polymer ?
#
loop_
_entity_poly.entity_id
_entity_poly.type
_entity_poly.pdbx_seq_one_letter_code
_entity_poly.pdbx_strand_id
1 'polypeptide(L)' 'TLKYFRKEGAMIRLDPANRDYNPQRYRPDQIRVQGKLAGLLRRY' A
#
# COMPACT_ATOMS: atom_id res chain seq x y z
N THR A 1 -3.46 -2.81 -5.58
CA THR A 1 -2.53 -3.82 -5.01
C THR A 1 -2.65 -3.81 -3.49
N LEU A 2 -2.13 -4.83 -2.80
CA LEU A 2 -1.98 -4.81 -1.34
C LEU A 2 -0.56 -4.34 -0.96
N LYS A 3 -0.49 -3.24 -0.20
CA LYS A 3 0.72 -2.56 0.28
C LYS A 3 0.41 -1.85 1.59
N TYR A 4 1.43 -1.49 2.37
CA TYR A 4 1.21 -0.58 3.50
C TYR A 4 1.03 0.83 2.96
N PHE A 5 -0.03 1.50 3.41
CA PHE A 5 -0.38 2.85 2.99
C PHE A 5 0.18 3.88 3.98
N ARG A 6 0.97 4.83 3.50
CA ARG A 6 1.54 5.94 4.29
C ARG A 6 1.24 7.27 3.60
N LYS A 7 0.87 8.28 4.38
CA LYS A 7 0.78 9.67 3.91
C LYS A 7 2.10 10.37 4.22
N GLU A 8 2.75 10.94 3.20
CA GLU A 8 4.00 11.70 3.30
C GLU A 8 3.78 13.10 2.73
N GLY A 9 3.29 14.01 3.58
CA GLY A 9 2.91 15.36 3.16
C GLY A 9 1.85 15.33 2.05
N ALA A 10 2.20 15.87 0.89
CA ALA A 10 1.35 15.91 -0.30
C ALA A 10 1.35 14.60 -1.11
N MET A 11 2.13 13.60 -0.71
CA MET A 11 2.29 12.34 -1.45
C MET A 11 1.77 11.15 -0.64
N ILE A 12 1.42 10.09 -1.35
CA ILE A 12 1.14 8.77 -0.79
C ILE A 12 2.31 7.85 -1.10
N ARG A 13 2.83 7.18 -0.07
CA ARG A 13 3.79 6.09 -0.20
C ARG A 13 3.11 4.75 0.01
N LEU A 14 3.32 3.83 -0.91
CA LEU A 14 2.88 2.44 -0.85
C LEU A 14 4.09 1.53 -0.62
N ASP A 15 4.26 1.06 0.61
CA ASP A 15 5.40 0.22 0.98
C ASP A 15 5.12 -1.26 0.73
N PRO A 16 6.06 -1.99 0.10
CA PRO A 16 5.98 -3.43 0.00
C PRO A 16 6.26 -4.09 1.35
N ALA A 17 5.63 -5.25 1.58
CA ALA A 17 5.98 -6.13 2.70
C ALA A 17 7.22 -7.01 2.42
N ASN A 18 7.72 -6.98 1.18
CA ASN A 18 8.96 -7.63 0.78
C ASN A 18 10.06 -6.56 0.62
N ARG A 19 11.17 -6.72 1.35
CA ARG A 19 12.32 -5.81 1.39
C ARG A 19 13.06 -5.66 0.06
N ASP A 20 12.94 -6.63 -0.84
CA ASP A 20 13.64 -6.63 -2.13
C ASP A 20 13.00 -5.65 -3.13
N TYR A 21 11.85 -5.06 -2.76
CA TYR A 21 11.12 -4.11 -3.60
C TYR A 21 11.18 -2.70 -3.01
N ASN A 22 11.29 -1.72 -3.89
CA ASN A 22 11.29 -0.32 -3.51
C ASN A 22 9.86 0.19 -3.24
N PRO A 23 9.68 1.16 -2.32
CA PRO A 23 8.42 1.87 -2.14
C PRO A 23 7.98 2.62 -3.39
N GLN A 24 6.67 2.64 -3.64
CA GLN A 24 6.07 3.41 -4.73
C GLN A 24 5.48 4.71 -4.17
N ARG A 25 5.63 5.82 -4.89
CA ARG A 25 5.11 7.14 -4.49
C ARG A 25 4.19 7.70 -5.57
N TYR A 26 3.04 8.22 -5.14
CA TYR A 26 2.06 8.83 -6.02
C TYR A 26 1.43 10.05 -5.37
N ARG A 27 0.85 10.93 -6.18
CA ARG A 27 -0.07 11.95 -5.67
C ARG A 27 -1.39 11.30 -5.24
N PRO A 28 -2.15 11.90 -4.29
CA PRO A 28 -3.40 11.34 -3.80
C PRO A 28 -4.46 11.10 -4.89
N ASP A 29 -4.49 11.94 -5.94
CA ASP A 29 -5.42 11.85 -7.07
C ASP A 29 -5.13 10.65 -8.00
N GLN A 30 -3.93 10.08 -7.91
CA GLN A 30 -3.50 8.96 -8.75
C GLN A 30 -3.84 7.60 -8.13
N ILE A 31 -4.39 7.56 -6.91
CA ILE A 31 -4.70 6.32 -6.19
C ILE A 31 -6.17 6.30 -5.78
N ARG A 32 -6.83 5.16 -6.02
CA ARG A 32 -8.13 4.83 -5.40
C ARG A 32 -7.97 3.71 -4.37
N VAL A 33 -8.25 4.01 -3.10
CA VAL A 33 -8.27 3.00 -2.03
C VAL A 33 -9.58 2.24 -2.08
N GLN A 34 -9.52 0.91 -2.21
CA GLN A 34 -10.70 0.04 -2.28
C GLN A 34 -11.15 -0.47 -0.91
N GLY A 35 -10.26 -0.46 0.09
CA GLY A 35 -10.54 -0.97 1.42
C GLY A 35 -9.26 -1.17 2.22
N LYS A 36 -9.40 -1.80 3.39
CA LYS A 36 -8.30 -2.15 4.29
C LYS A 36 -8.30 -3.66 4.53
N LEU A 37 -7.12 -4.27 4.57
CA LEU A 37 -6.98 -5.67 4.96
C LEU A 37 -7.44 -5.85 6.41
N ALA A 38 -8.42 -6.72 6.63
CA ALA A 38 -8.99 -7.01 7.96
C ALA A 38 -8.52 -8.34 8.56
N GLY A 39 -8.04 -9.28 7.75
CA GLY A 39 -7.57 -10.59 8.20
C GLY A 39 -7.02 -11.43 7.04
N LEU A 40 -6.36 -12.53 7.37
CA LEU A 40 -5.81 -13.48 6.40
C LEU A 40 -6.40 -14.87 6.68
N LEU A 41 -7.11 -15.42 5.70
CA LEU A 41 -7.54 -16.82 5.71
C LEU A 41 -6.59 -17.61 4.80
N ARG A 42 -5.98 -18.67 5.34
CA ARG A 42 -5.14 -19.60 4.57
C ARG A 42 -5.66 -21.01 4.76
N ARG A 43 -5.82 -21.72 3.65
CA ARG A 43 -6.00 -23.18 3.62
C ARG A 43 -4.71 -23.76 3.07
N TYR A 44 -4.19 -24.76 3.77
CA TYR A 44 -3.04 -25.54 3.34
C TYR A 44 -3.52 -26.78 2.60
#